data_AF-A0A9E4N357-F1
#
_entry.id   AF-A0A9E4N357-F1
#
_cell.length_a   1.000
_cell.length_b   1.000
_cell.length_c   1.000
_cell.angle_alpha   90.00
_cell.angle_beta   90.00
_cell.angle_gamma   90.00
#
_symmetry.space_group_name_H-M   'P 1'
#
loop_
_entity.id
_entity.type
_entity.pdbx_description
1 polymer ?
#
loop_
_entity_poly.entity_id
_entity_poly.type
_entity_poly.pdbx_seq_one_letter_code
_entity_poly.pdbx_strand_id
1 'polypeptide(L)'
;MKFVDEAKIKVIAGDGGNGCASFRREKYIPKGGPDGGDGGDGGSVYLIADSGLNTLVDFRTQRTHKAERGQNGMGRERTGRKGQDLQVRIPVGTRIFDEETGELLGELLEHQQTLLVAQGGEHGIGNVHFKSSTNRTPRQFTHGTEGDRRELRLELILLADVGLLGMPNAGKSSLISKISSARPRVADYPFPPLYP
;
A
#
# COMPACT_ATOMS: atom_id res chain seq x y z
N MET A 1 -12.58 -18.01 -16.40
CA MET A 1 -12.24 -16.95 -15.42
C MET A 1 -12.77 -17.40 -14.06
N LYS A 2 -11.96 -17.39 -13.00
CA LYS A 2 -12.47 -17.61 -11.64
C LYS A 2 -12.74 -16.22 -11.05
N PHE A 3 -14.01 -15.85 -10.88
CA PHE A 3 -14.36 -14.72 -10.03
C PHE A 3 -13.94 -15.08 -8.61
N VAL A 4 -13.15 -14.21 -8.01
CA VAL A 4 -12.66 -14.35 -6.65
C VAL A 4 -13.06 -13.07 -5.96
N ASP A 5 -13.97 -13.23 -5.02
CA ASP A 5 -14.65 -12.12 -4.36
C ASP A 5 -13.96 -11.78 -3.03
N GLU A 6 -13.05 -12.66 -2.59
CA GLU A 6 -12.26 -12.49 -1.37
C GLU A 6 -10.77 -12.75 -1.62
N ALA A 7 -9.92 -11.86 -1.13
CA ALA A 7 -8.47 -12.02 -1.14
C ALA A 7 -7.85 -11.57 0.18
N LYS A 8 -6.75 -12.23 0.57
CA LYS A 8 -5.94 -11.84 1.73
C LYS A 8 -4.58 -11.37 1.23
N ILE A 9 -4.17 -10.19 1.68
CA ILE A 9 -2.89 -9.59 1.32
C ILE A 9 -2.15 -9.14 2.57
N LYS A 10 -0.83 -9.17 2.51
CA LYS A 10 0.07 -8.63 3.51
C LYS A 10 0.63 -7.31 3.02
N VAL A 11 0.38 -6.25 3.75
CA VAL A 11 0.93 -4.92 3.49
C VAL A 11 2.05 -4.63 4.48
N ILE A 12 3.17 -4.14 3.96
CA ILE A 12 4.37 -3.80 4.73
C ILE A 12 4.79 -2.40 4.30
N ALA A 13 4.61 -1.41 5.16
CA ALA A 13 5.14 -0.09 4.91
C ALA A 13 6.67 -0.08 5.02
N GLY A 14 7.30 0.94 4.46
CA GLY A 14 8.73 1.15 4.55
C GLY A 14 9.11 1.52 5.98
N ASP A 15 10.19 0.96 6.50
CA ASP A 15 10.76 1.43 7.76
C ASP A 15 11.47 2.78 7.54
N GLY A 16 11.60 3.56 8.60
CA GLY A 16 12.39 4.78 8.60
C GLY A 16 13.88 4.51 8.36
N GLY A 17 14.53 5.45 7.70
CA GLY A 17 15.98 5.50 7.58
C GLY A 17 16.61 5.84 8.93
N ASN A 18 17.79 5.29 9.22
CA ASN A 18 18.51 5.62 10.45
C ASN A 18 19.16 7.00 10.35
N GLY A 19 19.22 7.72 11.47
CA GLY A 19 20.11 8.87 11.60
C GLY A 19 21.59 8.45 11.52
N CYS A 20 22.47 9.39 11.23
CA CYS A 20 23.91 9.14 11.17
C CYS A 20 24.63 9.86 12.32
N ALA A 21 25.64 9.19 12.90
CA ALA A 21 26.64 9.85 13.73
C ALA A 21 27.92 10.05 12.92
N SER A 22 28.14 11.28 12.45
CA SER A 22 29.33 11.66 11.69
C SER A 22 29.96 12.93 12.26
N PHE A 23 31.24 13.11 11.98
CA PHE A 23 32.00 14.32 12.30
C PHE A 23 32.78 14.79 11.08
N ARG A 24 32.85 16.12 10.89
CA ARG A 24 33.63 16.72 9.80
C ARG A 24 35.11 16.38 9.95
N ARG A 25 35.72 15.91 8.87
CA ARG A 25 37.16 15.63 8.79
C ARG A 25 37.78 16.41 7.65
N GLU A 26 38.63 17.38 7.99
CA GLU A 26 39.34 18.22 7.03
C GLU A 26 40.83 18.28 7.38
N LYS A 27 41.70 18.34 6.38
CA LYS A 27 43.17 18.22 6.55
C LYS A 27 43.77 19.21 7.55
N TYR A 28 43.18 20.41 7.67
CA TYR A 28 43.66 21.48 8.54
C TYR A 28 42.76 21.75 9.75
N ILE A 29 41.75 20.90 9.99
CA ILE A 29 40.82 21.04 11.14
C ILE A 29 40.92 19.78 12.01
N PRO A 30 41.61 19.85 13.16
CA PRO A 30 41.86 18.67 13.99
C PRO A 30 40.60 18.11 14.66
N LYS A 31 39.57 18.93 14.92
CA LYS A 31 38.29 18.52 15.51
C LYS A 31 37.12 19.24 14.82
N GLY A 32 36.58 18.62 13.78
CA GLY A 32 35.36 19.10 13.15
C GLY A 32 34.13 18.88 14.03
N GLY A 33 33.12 19.72 13.85
CA GLY A 33 31.82 19.54 14.50
C GLY A 33 31.06 18.30 14.01
N PRO A 34 29.96 17.92 14.69
CA PRO A 34 29.08 16.87 14.19
C PRO A 34 28.49 17.26 12.84
N ASP A 35 28.36 16.29 11.92
CA ASP A 35 27.79 16.47 10.58
C ASP A 35 26.99 15.25 10.10
N GLY A 36 26.44 14.44 11.00
CA GLY A 36 25.54 13.36 10.63
C GLY A 36 24.14 13.88 10.32
N GLY A 37 23.67 13.65 9.10
CA GLY A 37 22.30 13.94 8.70
C GLY A 37 21.27 12.94 9.24
N ASP A 38 20.00 13.31 9.06
CA ASP A 38 18.85 12.50 9.45
C ASP A 38 18.55 11.39 8.44
N GLY A 39 17.80 10.38 8.85
CA GLY A 39 17.21 9.41 7.93
C GLY A 39 16.13 10.05 7.03
N GLY A 40 15.68 9.31 6.03
CA GLY A 40 14.44 9.60 5.32
C GLY A 40 13.28 8.81 5.90
N ASP A 41 12.05 9.29 5.73
CA ASP A 41 10.86 8.55 6.12
C ASP A 41 10.66 7.30 5.25
N GLY A 42 9.97 6.30 5.79
CA GLY A 42 9.51 5.14 5.05
C GLY A 42 8.39 5.49 4.08
N GLY A 43 8.27 4.72 2.99
CA GLY A 43 7.12 4.80 2.10
C GLY A 43 5.88 4.19 2.74
N SER A 44 4.72 4.82 2.54
CA SER A 44 3.42 4.30 2.98
C SER A 44 2.78 3.40 1.93
N VAL A 45 1.83 2.55 2.34
CA VAL A 45 1.05 1.71 1.41
C VAL A 45 -0.37 2.26 1.32
N TYR A 46 -0.81 2.54 0.09
CA TYR A 46 -2.13 3.03 -0.24
C TYR A 46 -2.87 2.02 -1.11
N LEU A 47 -4.15 1.81 -0.84
CA LEU A 47 -5.06 1.15 -1.75
C LEU A 47 -5.77 2.20 -2.60
N ILE A 48 -5.89 1.97 -3.91
CA ILE A 48 -6.54 2.89 -4.85
C ILE A 48 -7.60 2.13 -5.64
N ALA A 49 -8.83 2.63 -5.64
CA ALA A 49 -9.90 2.05 -6.44
C ALA A 49 -9.70 2.33 -7.94
N ASP A 50 -9.69 1.28 -8.76
CA ASP A 50 -9.58 1.35 -10.22
C ASP A 50 -10.82 0.68 -10.85
N SER A 51 -11.56 1.43 -11.67
CA SER A 51 -12.74 0.94 -12.37
C SER A 51 -12.40 0.02 -13.54
N GLY A 52 -11.13 -0.03 -13.96
CA GLY A 52 -10.63 -0.99 -14.93
C GLY A 52 -10.47 -2.40 -14.35
N LEU A 53 -10.46 -2.54 -13.02
CA LEU A 53 -10.31 -3.83 -12.34
C LEU A 53 -11.67 -4.35 -11.87
N ASN A 54 -11.97 -5.60 -12.20
CA ASN A 54 -13.26 -6.23 -11.89
C ASN A 54 -13.14 -7.45 -10.95
N THR A 55 -11.92 -7.88 -10.62
CA THR A 55 -11.69 -9.12 -9.86
C THR A 55 -10.49 -8.97 -8.93
N LEU A 56 -10.50 -9.68 -7.79
CA LEU A 56 -9.36 -9.73 -6.86
C LEU A 56 -8.38 -10.88 -7.14
N VAL A 57 -8.41 -11.47 -8.34
CA VAL A 57 -7.61 -12.65 -8.69
C VAL A 57 -6.10 -12.39 -8.56
N ASP A 58 -5.64 -11.20 -8.94
CA ASP A 58 -4.22 -10.85 -8.97
C ASP A 58 -3.58 -10.90 -7.56
N PHE A 59 -4.38 -10.60 -6.53
CA PHE A 59 -3.97 -10.65 -5.13
C PHE A 59 -3.75 -12.06 -4.58
N ARG A 60 -4.21 -13.10 -5.28
CA ARG A 60 -3.89 -14.49 -4.88
C ARG A 60 -2.46 -14.88 -5.22
N THR A 61 -1.94 -14.35 -6.33
CA THR A 61 -0.59 -14.64 -6.81
C THR A 61 0.42 -13.75 -6.09
N GLN A 62 0.16 -12.45 -6.04
CA GLN A 62 1.01 -11.51 -5.31
C GLN A 62 0.36 -11.14 -3.98
N ARG A 63 0.73 -11.88 -2.93
CA ARG A 63 0.15 -11.70 -1.60
C ARG A 63 0.85 -10.65 -0.74
N THR A 64 2.06 -10.23 -1.10
CA THR A 64 2.85 -9.29 -0.29
C THR A 64 3.15 -8.02 -1.06
N HIS A 65 2.78 -6.89 -0.47
CA HIS A 65 2.96 -5.54 -0.99
C HIS A 65 3.83 -4.77 -0.01
N LYS A 66 5.05 -4.45 -0.43
CA LYS A 66 6.05 -3.78 0.42
C LYS A 66 6.45 -2.43 -0.17
N ALA A 67 6.30 -1.37 0.61
CA ALA A 67 6.79 -0.04 0.27
C ALA A 67 8.31 0.11 0.51
N GLU A 68 8.92 1.11 -0.09
CA GLU A 68 10.36 1.32 -0.01
C GLU A 68 10.77 1.88 1.37
N ARG A 69 11.89 1.37 1.90
CA ARG A 69 12.47 1.88 3.14
C ARG A 69 13.09 3.26 2.93
N GLY A 70 12.98 4.14 3.93
CA GLY A 70 13.73 5.40 3.96
C GLY A 70 15.24 5.18 3.94
N GLN A 71 15.97 6.06 3.25
CA GLN A 71 17.43 6.00 3.18
C GLN A 71 18.05 6.48 4.50
N ASN A 72 19.18 5.89 4.90
CA ASN A 72 19.91 6.37 6.07
C ASN A 72 20.50 7.76 5.82
N GLY A 73 20.62 8.53 6.90
CA GLY A 73 21.41 9.74 6.92
C GLY A 73 22.89 9.47 6.64
N MET A 74 23.60 10.49 6.18
CA MET A 74 25.02 10.41 5.87
C MET A 74 25.77 11.59 6.47
N GLY A 75 27.10 11.47 6.53
CA GLY A 75 27.98 12.58 6.86
C GLY A 75 27.83 13.76 5.88
N ARG A 76 28.32 14.92 6.29
CA ARG A 76 28.16 16.23 5.65
C ARG A 76 26.71 16.76 5.69
N GLU A 77 26.00 16.49 6.77
CA GLU A 77 24.63 16.95 7.04
C GLU A 77 23.65 16.50 5.95
N ARG A 78 23.90 15.34 5.34
CA ARG A 78 23.10 14.82 4.23
C ARG A 78 21.97 13.95 4.77
N THR A 79 20.76 14.49 4.71
CA THR A 79 19.53 13.76 5.05
C THR A 79 19.23 12.69 4.00
N GLY A 80 18.79 11.51 4.46
CA GLY A 80 18.34 10.42 3.62
C GLY A 80 17.07 10.76 2.86
N ARG A 81 16.91 10.21 1.64
CA ARG A 81 15.67 10.34 0.88
C ARG A 81 14.54 9.53 1.50
N LYS A 82 13.32 10.07 1.43
CA LYS A 82 12.08 9.34 1.74
C LYS A 82 11.93 8.14 0.77
N GLY A 83 11.50 7.01 1.30
CA GLY A 83 11.14 5.84 0.50
C GLY A 83 9.88 6.09 -0.35
N GLN A 84 9.84 5.53 -1.56
CA GLN A 84 8.66 5.59 -2.41
C GLN A 84 7.45 4.88 -1.78
N ASP A 85 6.32 5.59 -1.80
CA ASP A 85 5.03 5.06 -1.41
C ASP A 85 4.57 3.99 -2.43
N LEU A 86 3.89 2.95 -1.95
CA LEU A 86 3.34 1.88 -2.78
C LEU A 86 1.84 2.08 -2.96
N GLN A 87 1.42 2.22 -4.21
CA GLN A 87 0.01 2.30 -4.57
C GLN A 87 -0.45 0.96 -5.15
N VAL A 88 -1.40 0.32 -4.47
CA VAL A 88 -1.97 -0.97 -4.86
C VAL A 88 -3.37 -0.73 -5.40
N ARG A 89 -3.59 -1.06 -6.67
CA ARG A 89 -4.88 -0.83 -7.33
C ARG A 89 -5.83 -1.99 -7.06
N ILE A 90 -7.04 -1.69 -6.57
CA ILE A 90 -8.10 -2.66 -6.27
C ILE A 90 -9.37 -2.30 -7.06
N PRO A 91 -10.27 -3.26 -7.32
CA PRO A 91 -11.59 -2.96 -7.89
C PRO A 91 -12.40 -1.97 -7.04
N VAL A 92 -13.20 -1.16 -7.71
CA VAL A 92 -14.23 -0.32 -7.05
C VAL A 92 -15.26 -1.23 -6.36
N GLY A 93 -15.74 -0.83 -5.18
CA GLY A 93 -16.68 -1.62 -4.36
C GLY A 93 -16.00 -2.62 -3.44
N THR A 94 -14.70 -2.46 -3.18
CA THR A 94 -13.95 -3.34 -2.26
C THR A 94 -14.03 -2.82 -0.83
N ARG A 95 -14.42 -3.70 0.11
CA ARG A 95 -14.30 -3.50 1.56
C ARG A 95 -12.96 -4.02 2.05
N ILE A 96 -12.34 -3.28 2.94
CA ILE A 96 -11.00 -3.58 3.45
C ILE A 96 -11.09 -3.77 4.96
N PHE A 97 -10.78 -4.99 5.40
CA PHE A 97 -10.74 -5.35 6.81
C PHE A 97 -9.32 -5.64 7.24
N ASP A 98 -9.00 -5.33 8.49
CA ASP A 98 -7.83 -5.87 9.16
C ASP A 98 -8.12 -7.35 9.50
N GLU A 99 -7.24 -8.26 9.08
CA GLU A 99 -7.42 -9.69 9.28
C GLU A 99 -7.23 -10.10 10.74
N GLU A 100 -6.38 -9.39 11.50
CA GLU A 100 -6.09 -9.72 12.89
C GLU A 100 -7.19 -9.21 13.83
N THR A 101 -7.68 -7.98 13.61
CA THR A 101 -8.69 -7.37 14.48
C THR A 101 -10.13 -7.58 13.98
N GLY A 102 -10.31 -7.89 12.69
CA GLY A 102 -11.62 -7.92 12.05
C GLY A 102 -12.25 -6.55 11.84
N GLU A 103 -11.53 -5.47 12.13
CA GLU A 103 -12.01 -4.10 12.00
C GLU A 103 -12.14 -3.71 10.53
N LEU A 104 -13.25 -3.04 10.18
CA LEU A 104 -13.41 -2.42 8.86
C LEU A 104 -12.57 -1.14 8.80
N LEU A 105 -11.47 -1.17 8.05
CA LEU A 105 -10.61 0.00 7.83
C LEU A 105 -11.29 1.01 6.90
N GLY A 106 -12.09 0.54 5.96
CA GLY A 106 -12.85 1.38 5.05
C GLY A 106 -13.33 0.66 3.79
N GLU A 107 -14.02 1.42 2.94
CA GLU A 107 -14.54 0.96 1.66
C GLU A 107 -14.12 1.93 0.56
N LEU A 108 -13.74 1.40 -0.61
CA LEU A 108 -13.43 2.22 -1.78
C LEU A 108 -14.57 2.09 -2.80
N LEU A 109 -15.44 3.10 -2.85
CA LEU A 109 -16.67 3.12 -3.64
C LEU A 109 -16.54 3.94 -4.92
N GLU A 110 -15.56 4.84 -5.01
CA GLU A 110 -15.34 5.71 -6.16
C GLU A 110 -14.01 5.44 -6.85
N HIS A 111 -13.96 5.65 -8.16
CA HIS A 111 -12.71 5.54 -8.92
C HIS A 111 -11.68 6.56 -8.43
N GLN A 112 -10.42 6.14 -8.30
CA GLN A 112 -9.28 6.89 -7.75
C GLN A 112 -9.40 7.24 -6.27
N GLN A 113 -10.43 6.78 -5.57
CA GLN A 113 -10.48 6.90 -4.13
C GLN A 113 -9.31 6.14 -3.51
N THR A 114 -8.62 6.78 -2.57
CA THR A 114 -7.42 6.26 -1.93
C THR A 114 -7.64 6.02 -0.44
N LEU A 115 -7.16 4.89 0.09
CA LEU A 115 -7.13 4.60 1.52
C LEU A 115 -5.70 4.29 1.95
N LEU A 116 -5.21 4.97 2.98
CA LEU A 116 -3.95 4.63 3.64
C LEU A 116 -4.18 3.39 4.50
N VAL A 117 -3.44 2.32 4.23
CA VAL A 117 -3.61 1.03 4.95
C VAL A 117 -2.41 0.63 5.79
N ALA A 118 -1.24 1.20 5.51
CA ALA A 118 -0.05 1.04 6.33
C ALA A 118 0.81 2.30 6.26
N GLN A 119 1.07 2.94 7.41
CA GLN A 119 1.88 4.14 7.49
C GLN A 119 3.38 3.79 7.50
N GLY A 120 4.16 4.54 6.73
CA GLY A 120 5.63 4.45 6.74
C GLY A 120 6.23 4.88 8.09
N GLY A 121 7.35 4.25 8.45
CA GLY A 121 8.10 4.60 9.65
C GLY A 121 8.75 5.98 9.54
N GLU A 122 8.89 6.63 10.69
CA GLU A 122 9.51 7.94 10.83
C GLU A 122 11.03 7.84 10.75
N HIS A 123 11.67 8.87 10.19
CA HIS A 123 13.12 8.94 10.12
C HIS A 123 13.82 9.01 11.49
N GLY A 124 14.99 8.40 11.56
CA GLY A 124 15.93 8.57 12.66
C GLY A 124 16.67 9.90 12.60
N ILE A 125 17.09 10.40 13.74
CA ILE A 125 17.68 11.71 13.95
C ILE A 125 19.21 11.57 13.99
N GLY A 126 19.91 12.37 13.20
CA GLY A 126 21.36 12.45 13.16
C GLY A 126 21.98 13.14 14.37
N ASN A 127 23.28 12.96 14.57
CA ASN A 127 23.97 13.50 15.75
C ASN A 127 23.99 15.03 15.81
N VAL A 128 23.77 15.73 14.69
CA VAL A 128 23.73 17.19 14.62
C VAL A 128 22.66 17.78 15.56
N HIS A 129 21.49 17.14 15.67
CA HIS A 129 20.38 17.61 16.50
C HIS A 129 20.63 17.47 18.01
N PHE A 130 21.53 16.57 18.41
CA PHE A 130 21.89 16.36 19.82
C PHE A 130 22.96 17.35 20.32
N LYS A 131 23.36 18.31 19.48
CA LYS A 131 24.36 19.31 19.82
C LYS A 131 23.77 20.37 20.74
N SER A 132 24.40 20.58 21.88
CA SER A 132 24.04 21.65 22.83
C SER A 132 25.29 22.40 23.29
N SER A 133 25.11 23.49 24.06
CA SER A 133 26.21 24.26 24.64
C SER A 133 27.14 23.41 25.52
N THR A 134 26.56 22.42 26.21
CA THR A 134 27.24 21.43 27.06
C THR A 134 27.67 20.19 26.29
N ASN A 135 26.91 19.76 25.27
CA ASN A 135 27.22 18.58 24.44
C ASN A 135 27.66 18.99 23.03
N ARG A 136 28.93 19.40 22.90
CA ARG A 136 29.48 19.92 21.62
C ARG A 136 29.83 18.84 20.60
N THR A 137 30.07 17.60 21.03
CA THR A 137 30.42 16.46 20.17
C THR A 137 29.51 15.25 20.44
N PRO A 138 28.20 15.37 20.17
CA PRO A 138 27.26 14.28 20.34
C PRO A 138 27.63 13.10 19.45
N ARG A 139 27.65 11.91 20.03
CA ARG A 139 27.76 10.62 19.31
C ARG A 139 26.43 9.87 19.25
N GLN A 140 25.38 10.47 19.82
CA GLN A 140 24.04 9.92 19.86
C GLN A 140 23.38 10.15 18.49
N PHE A 141 22.62 9.16 18.05
CA PHE A 141 21.73 9.21 16.88
C PHE A 141 20.57 8.25 17.17
N THR A 142 19.43 8.43 16.51
CA THR A 142 18.30 7.50 16.63
C THR A 142 18.12 6.67 15.37
N HIS A 143 17.59 5.47 15.56
CA HIS A 143 17.14 4.62 14.46
C HIS A 143 15.78 5.11 13.95
N GLY A 144 15.50 4.86 12.68
CA GLY A 144 14.15 5.07 12.15
C GLY A 144 13.16 4.09 12.78
N THR A 145 11.89 4.46 12.86
CA THR A 145 10.85 3.57 13.40
C THR A 145 10.46 2.52 12.36
N GLU A 146 9.91 1.40 12.83
CA GLU A 146 9.37 0.38 11.91
C GLU A 146 8.09 0.90 11.26
N GLY A 147 7.92 0.61 9.97
CA GLY A 147 6.66 0.91 9.29
C GLY A 147 5.57 -0.08 9.68
N ASP A 148 4.31 0.31 9.51
CA ASP A 148 3.16 -0.56 9.80
C ASP A 148 3.20 -1.84 8.95
N ARG A 149 2.86 -2.96 9.59
CA ARG A 149 2.76 -4.28 8.95
C ARG A 149 1.44 -4.90 9.34
N ARG A 150 0.58 -5.14 8.36
CA ARG A 150 -0.78 -5.67 8.61
C ARG A 150 -1.16 -6.69 7.54
N GLU A 151 -2.01 -7.62 7.92
CA GLU A 151 -2.70 -8.50 6.99
C GLU A 151 -4.10 -7.93 6.76
N LEU A 152 -4.49 -7.81 5.50
CA LEU A 152 -5.76 -7.24 5.09
C LEU A 152 -6.59 -8.30 4.39
N ARG A 153 -7.88 -8.31 4.70
CA ARG A 153 -8.89 -9.07 3.98
C ARG A 153 -9.68 -8.11 3.09
N LEU A 154 -9.62 -8.36 1.81
CA LEU A 154 -10.32 -7.63 0.77
C LEU A 154 -11.56 -8.42 0.38
N GLU A 155 -12.72 -7.79 0.48
CA GLU A 155 -14.00 -8.35 0.03
C GLU A 155 -14.57 -7.45 -1.06
N LEU A 156 -14.72 -7.98 -2.27
CA LEU A 156 -15.39 -7.27 -3.35
C LEU A 156 -16.90 -7.45 -3.20
N ILE A 157 -17.62 -6.35 -2.97
CA ILE A 157 -19.08 -6.37 -3.01
C ILE A 157 -19.49 -6.57 -4.47
N LEU A 158 -19.77 -7.82 -4.85
CA LEU A 158 -20.31 -8.12 -6.16
C LEU A 158 -21.72 -7.53 -6.28
N LEU A 159 -21.83 -6.46 -7.06
CA LEU A 159 -23.10 -5.96 -7.59
C LEU A 159 -23.55 -6.86 -8.74
N ALA A 160 -24.01 -8.08 -8.44
CA ALA A 160 -25.10 -8.61 -9.23
C ALA A 160 -26.39 -8.14 -8.56
N ASP A 161 -26.79 -6.88 -8.82
CA ASP A 161 -28.00 -6.30 -8.21
C ASP A 161 -29.25 -7.13 -8.52
N VAL A 162 -29.29 -7.78 -9.69
CA VAL A 162 -30.37 -8.67 -10.14
C VAL A 162 -29.83 -9.82 -10.98
N GLY A 163 -30.03 -11.05 -10.51
CA GLY A 163 -29.79 -12.27 -11.29
C GLY A 163 -31.06 -12.76 -11.99
N LEU A 164 -31.08 -12.80 -13.33
CA LEU A 164 -32.21 -13.36 -14.07
C LEU A 164 -32.09 -14.88 -14.17
N LEU A 165 -32.87 -15.60 -13.36
CA LEU A 165 -33.02 -17.05 -13.46
C LEU A 165 -34.16 -17.41 -14.42
N GLY A 166 -33.99 -18.45 -15.23
CA GLY A 166 -35.04 -18.90 -16.13
C GLY A 166 -34.58 -19.97 -17.11
N MET A 167 -35.55 -20.65 -17.72
CA MET A 167 -35.31 -21.69 -18.73
C MET A 167 -34.46 -21.16 -19.90
N PRO A 168 -33.76 -22.04 -20.63
CA PRO A 168 -33.15 -21.69 -21.91
C PRO A 168 -34.20 -20.99 -22.81
N ASN A 169 -33.82 -19.92 -23.49
CA ASN A 169 -34.70 -19.08 -24.32
C ASN A 169 -35.82 -18.30 -23.61
N ALA A 170 -35.78 -18.14 -22.27
CA ALA A 170 -36.72 -17.30 -21.53
C ALA A 170 -36.61 -15.78 -21.81
N GLY A 171 -35.90 -15.36 -22.86
CA GLY A 171 -35.77 -13.94 -23.24
C GLY A 171 -34.89 -13.09 -22.32
N LYS A 172 -34.12 -13.70 -21.42
CA LYS A 172 -33.27 -13.02 -20.42
C LYS A 172 -32.35 -11.95 -21.02
N SER A 173 -31.62 -12.31 -22.08
CA SER A 173 -30.71 -11.39 -22.77
C SER A 173 -31.45 -10.26 -23.49
N SER A 174 -32.61 -10.56 -24.09
CA SER A 174 -33.47 -9.57 -24.75
C SER A 174 -34.03 -8.55 -23.76
N LEU A 175 -34.42 -9.00 -22.55
CA LEU A 175 -34.91 -8.15 -21.47
C LEU A 175 -33.82 -7.17 -21.00
N ILE A 176 -32.61 -7.66 -20.74
CA ILE A 176 -31.47 -6.81 -20.36
C ILE A 176 -31.17 -5.79 -21.46
N SER A 177 -31.19 -6.18 -22.74
CA SER A 177 -30.91 -5.26 -23.84
C SER A 177 -31.95 -4.15 -24.00
N LYS A 178 -33.20 -4.40 -23.62
CA LYS A 178 -34.30 -3.43 -23.74
C LYS A 178 -34.37 -2.45 -22.57
N ILE A 179 -33.94 -2.88 -21.38
CA ILE A 179 -34.01 -2.08 -20.15
C ILE A 179 -32.68 -1.33 -19.91
N SER A 180 -31.56 -1.85 -20.42
CA SER A 180 -30.25 -1.26 -20.18
C SER A 180 -29.94 -0.09 -21.12
N SER A 181 -29.52 1.04 -20.54
CA SER A 181 -28.96 2.19 -21.24
C SER A 181 -27.56 1.92 -21.84
N ALA A 182 -26.92 0.80 -21.47
CA ALA A 182 -25.61 0.39 -21.94
C ALA A 182 -25.72 -0.83 -22.87
N ARG A 183 -24.77 -0.98 -23.81
CA ARG A 183 -24.70 -2.20 -24.63
C ARG A 183 -24.26 -3.37 -23.74
N PRO A 184 -25.12 -4.39 -23.51
CA PRO A 184 -24.74 -5.53 -22.71
C PRO A 184 -23.63 -6.31 -23.43
N ARG A 185 -22.47 -6.48 -22.77
CA ARG A 185 -21.42 -7.38 -23.25
C ARG A 185 -21.72 -8.78 -22.75
N VAL A 186 -22.03 -9.69 -23.67
CA VAL A 186 -22.13 -11.12 -23.36
C VAL A 186 -20.71 -11.61 -23.13
N ALA A 187 -20.39 -11.98 -21.89
CA ALA A 187 -19.10 -12.59 -21.58
C ALA A 187 -19.19 -14.09 -21.85
N ASP A 188 -18.41 -14.59 -22.81
CA ASP A 188 -18.29 -16.02 -23.08
C ASP A 188 -17.50 -16.68 -21.95
N TYR A 189 -18.20 -17.13 -20.91
CA TYR A 189 -17.62 -17.98 -19.88
C TYR A 189 -17.67 -19.43 -20.32
N PRO A 190 -16.52 -20.11 -20.53
CA PRO A 190 -16.51 -21.55 -20.73
C PRO A 190 -16.84 -22.22 -19.39
N PHE A 191 -18.09 -22.63 -19.23
CA PHE A 191 -18.45 -23.58 -18.19
C PHE A 191 -17.82 -24.94 -18.55
N PRO A 192 -17.30 -25.71 -17.58
CA PRO A 192 -17.02 -27.11 -17.81
C PRO A 192 -18.34 -27.79 -18.20
N PRO A 193 -18.35 -28.67 -19.21
CA PRO A 193 -19.52 -29.50 -19.45
C PRO A 193 -19.74 -30.35 -18.19
N LEU A 194 -20.84 -30.08 -17.49
CA LEU A 194 -21.42 -31.06 -16.58
C LEU A 194 -21.86 -32.24 -17.45
N TYR A 195 -21.01 -33.26 -17.53
CA TYR A 195 -21.41 -34.57 -18.01
C TYR A 195 -22.43 -35.16 -17.02
N PRO A 196 -23.37 -35.99 -17.50
CA PRO A 196 -24.56 -36.42 -16.75
C PRO A 196 -24.24 -37.11 -15.42
#